data_AF-A0A4U9VG91-F1
#
_entry.id   AF-A0A4U9VG91-F1
#
_cell.length_a   1.000
_cell.length_b   1.000
_cell.length_c   1.000
_cell.angle_alpha   90.00
_cell.angle_beta   90.00
_cell.angle_gamma   90.00
#
_symmetry.space_group_name_H-M   'P 1'
#
loop_
_entity.id
_entity.type
_entity.pdbx_description
1 polymer ?
#
loop_
_entity_poly.entity_id
_entity_poly.type
_entity_poly.pdbx_seq_one_letter_code
_entity_poly.pdbx_strand_id
1 'polypeptide(L)'
;MRLAEIKENGDAAVEAVNDYLFGNWEMNWVGFNYARDFALSPEAEQGDLNNFGYPYAEVDGDPLNFYDPAEFSYDYVSVEQR
;
A
#
# COMPACT_ATOMS: atom_id res chain seq x y z
N MET A 1 7.33 7.14 -15.40
CA MET A 1 6.45 7.51 -16.54
C MET A 1 7.32 8.28 -17.55
N ARG A 2 7.22 8.08 -18.87
CA ARG A 2 8.01 8.86 -19.85
C ARG A 2 7.10 9.80 -20.62
N LEU A 3 7.41 11.10 -20.61
CA LEU A 3 6.70 12.10 -21.42
C LEU A 3 7.00 11.89 -22.90
N ALA A 4 6.06 12.27 -23.78
CA ALA A 4 6.26 12.22 -25.24
C ALA A 4 7.49 13.02 -25.71
N GLU A 5 7.93 13.96 -24.88
CA GLU A 5 9.12 14.79 -25.03
C GLU A 5 10.45 14.04 -24.83
N ILE A 6 10.42 12.73 -24.54
CA ILE A 6 11.61 11.88 -24.35
C ILE A 6 12.54 12.45 -23.27
N LYS A 7 11.95 12.88 -22.15
CA LYS A 7 12.67 13.40 -20.99
C LYS A 7 13.14 12.28 -20.08
N GLU A 8 14.28 12.51 -19.42
CA GLU A 8 14.80 11.61 -18.39
C GLU A 8 13.95 11.68 -17.10
N ASN A 9 13.99 10.64 -16.28
CA ASN A 9 13.14 10.56 -15.08
C ASN A 9 13.40 11.66 -14.04
N GLY A 10 14.60 12.25 -14.03
CA GLY A 10 14.98 13.36 -13.13
C GLY A 10 14.77 14.76 -13.73
N ASP A 11 14.14 14.87 -14.90
CA ASP A 11 13.72 16.18 -15.43
C ASP A 11 12.59 16.74 -14.58
N ALA A 12 12.67 18.03 -14.22
CA ALA A 12 11.70 18.69 -13.35
C ALA A 12 10.25 18.59 -13.86
N ALA A 13 10.02 18.52 -15.18
CA ALA A 13 8.68 18.32 -15.73
C ALA A 13 8.18 16.89 -15.52
N VAL A 14 9.07 15.89 -15.54
CA VAL A 14 8.72 14.49 -15.28
C VAL A 14 8.41 14.29 -13.80
N GLU A 15 9.20 14.89 -12.90
CA GLU A 15 8.96 14.87 -11.46
C GLU A 15 7.61 15.51 -11.11
N ALA A 16 7.34 16.73 -11.62
CA ALA A 16 6.07 17.42 -11.38
C ALA A 16 4.84 16.62 -11.85
N VAL A 17 4.96 15.92 -12.98
CA VAL A 17 3.90 15.05 -13.49
C VAL A 17 3.75 13.80 -12.63
N ASN A 18 4.83 13.20 -12.15
CA ASN A 18 4.77 12.04 -11.27
C ASN A 18 4.06 12.39 -9.95
N ASP A 19 4.47 13.48 -9.31
CA ASP A 19 3.85 13.98 -8.08
C ASP A 19 2.36 14.28 -8.28
N TYR A 20 2.01 14.91 -9.40
CA TYR A 20 0.60 15.17 -9.72
C TYR A 20 -0.18 13.89 -9.95
N LEU A 21 0.36 12.88 -10.64
CA LEU A 21 -0.42 11.69 -10.99
C LEU A 21 -0.49 10.65 -9.86
N PHE A 22 0.40 10.70 -8.88
CA PHE A 22 0.35 9.82 -7.71
C PHE A 22 -0.85 10.16 -6.81
N GLY A 23 -1.94 9.40 -6.95
CA GLY A 23 -3.17 9.54 -6.16
C GLY A 23 -4.30 10.34 -6.85
N ASN A 24 -4.06 10.91 -8.03
CA ASN A 24 -5.10 11.54 -8.83
C ASN A 24 -5.79 10.54 -9.78
N TRP A 25 -7.03 10.86 -10.16
CA TRP A 25 -7.82 10.03 -11.07
C TRP A 25 -7.50 10.35 -12.53
N GLU A 26 -7.01 9.37 -13.28
CA GLU A 26 -6.72 9.48 -14.71
C GLU A 26 -6.90 8.11 -15.41
N MET A 27 -6.87 8.09 -16.74
CA MET A 27 -7.27 6.93 -17.55
C MET A 27 -6.26 5.77 -17.61
N ASN A 28 -5.01 5.98 -17.20
CA ASN A 28 -3.91 4.99 -17.21
C ASN A 28 -3.58 4.46 -15.81
N TRP A 29 -4.59 4.32 -14.95
CA TRP A 29 -4.40 3.86 -13.59
C TRP A 29 -3.77 2.46 -13.57
N VAL A 30 -2.63 2.33 -12.90
CA VAL A 30 -2.06 1.03 -12.54
C VAL A 30 -2.63 0.66 -11.18
N GLY A 31 -3.60 -0.24 -11.17
CA GLY A 31 -4.14 -0.76 -9.92
C GLY A 31 -3.10 -1.64 -9.24
N PHE A 32 -2.60 -1.24 -8.08
CA PHE A 32 -1.84 -2.13 -7.18
C PHE A 32 -2.75 -3.02 -6.32
N ASN A 33 -4.06 -2.97 -6.54
CA ASN A 33 -5.11 -3.59 -5.72
C ASN A 33 -5.50 -5.03 -6.15
N TYR A 34 -4.70 -5.74 -6.97
CA TYR A 34 -5.09 -7.05 -7.51
C TYR A 34 -4.51 -8.26 -6.77
N ALA A 35 -3.84 -8.07 -5.64
CA ALA A 35 -3.28 -9.18 -4.88
C ALA A 35 -4.35 -9.83 -3.97
N ARG A 36 -4.38 -11.17 -3.98
CA ARG A 36 -5.17 -12.04 -3.08
C ARG A 36 -4.22 -13.07 -2.46
N ASP A 37 -4.69 -13.75 -1.44
CA ASP A 37 -4.01 -14.89 -0.81
C ASP A 37 -2.58 -14.50 -0.37
N PHE A 38 -2.49 -13.44 0.43
CA PHE A 38 -1.23 -12.93 0.98
C PHE A 38 -0.71 -13.89 2.06
N ALA A 39 0.35 -14.61 1.72
CA ALA A 39 1.18 -15.31 2.69
C ALA A 39 2.04 -14.29 3.46
N LEU A 40 1.72 -14.07 4.73
CA LEU A 40 2.48 -13.14 5.58
C LEU A 40 3.81 -13.75 6.03
N SER A 41 4.75 -12.89 6.37
CA SER A 41 5.99 -13.29 7.05
C SER A 41 6.18 -12.40 8.28
N PRO A 42 6.04 -12.96 9.51
CA PRO A 42 5.73 -14.36 9.85
C PRO A 42 4.34 -14.83 9.35
N GLU A 43 4.15 -16.15 9.24
CA GLU A 43 2.88 -16.75 8.80
C GLU A 43 1.76 -16.36 9.77
N ALA A 44 0.62 -15.94 9.23
CA ALA A 44 -0.54 -15.57 10.03
C ALA A 44 -1.24 -16.82 10.58
N GLU A 45 -1.75 -16.76 11.81
CA GLU A 45 -2.43 -17.89 12.45
C GLU A 45 -3.67 -18.33 11.65
N GLN A 46 -4.39 -17.38 11.04
CA GLN A 46 -5.56 -17.67 10.22
C GLN A 46 -5.23 -18.12 8.78
N GLY A 47 -3.94 -18.27 8.45
CA GLY A 47 -3.44 -18.60 7.12
C GLY A 47 -3.41 -17.42 6.15
N ASP A 48 -3.35 -17.72 4.85
CA ASP A 48 -3.25 -16.71 3.80
C ASP A 48 -4.42 -15.71 3.86
N LEU A 49 -4.10 -14.42 3.84
CA LEU A 49 -5.10 -13.35 3.89
C LEU A 49 -5.63 -13.06 2.49
N ASN A 50 -6.94 -13.12 2.30
CA ASN A 50 -7.53 -12.87 0.98
C ASN A 50 -7.46 -11.39 0.55
N ASN A 51 -7.54 -10.46 1.50
CA ASN A 51 -7.43 -9.02 1.24
C ASN A 51 -7.01 -8.23 2.49
N PHE A 52 -6.56 -6.99 2.29
CA PHE A 52 -6.28 -6.00 3.33
C PHE A 52 -7.30 -4.84 3.29
N GLY A 53 -8.59 -5.16 3.35
CA GLY A 53 -9.64 -4.14 3.50
C GLY A 53 -9.61 -3.45 4.88
N TYR A 54 -9.08 -4.15 5.88
CA TYR A 54 -8.84 -3.66 7.23
C TYR A 54 -7.42 -4.02 7.66
N PRO A 55 -6.85 -3.31 8.64
CA PRO A 55 -5.59 -3.68 9.25
C PRO A 55 -5.66 -5.10 9.84
N TYR A 56 -4.54 -5.80 9.81
CA TYR A 56 -4.39 -7.12 10.40
C TYR A 56 -3.30 -7.10 11.46
N ALA A 57 -3.57 -7.70 12.62
CA ALA A 57 -2.59 -7.87 13.68
C ALA A 57 -2.94 -9.08 14.54
N GLU A 58 -1.91 -9.67 15.13
CA GLU A 58 -2.00 -10.78 16.06
C GLU A 58 -1.22 -10.46 17.33
N VAL A 59 -1.70 -10.94 18.47
CA VAL A 59 -0.97 -10.92 19.74
C VAL A 59 -0.90 -12.34 20.26
N ASP A 60 0.32 -12.86 20.46
CA ASP A 60 0.56 -14.24 20.91
C ASP A 60 -0.13 -15.32 20.06
N GLY A 61 -0.32 -15.06 18.76
CA GLY A 61 -1.01 -15.94 17.81
C GLY A 61 -2.54 -15.76 17.77
N ASP A 62 -3.12 -14.87 18.59
CA ASP A 62 -4.54 -14.55 18.54
C ASP A 62 -4.79 -13.35 17.60
N PRO A 63 -5.53 -13.52 16.48
CA PRO A 63 -5.91 -12.41 15.62
C PRO A 63 -6.82 -11.42 16.37
N LEU A 64 -6.47 -10.14 16.31
CA LEU A 64 -7.28 -9.08 16.90
C LEU A 64 -8.52 -8.79 16.04
N ASN A 65 -9.62 -8.37 16.67
CA ASN A 65 -10.86 -8.05 15.97
C ASN A 65 -10.74 -6.73 15.18
N PHE A 66 -10.38 -6.83 13.91
CA PHE A 66 -10.25 -5.71 12.98
C PHE A 66 -11.58 -5.04 12.57
N TYR A 67 -12.73 -5.54 13.04
CA TYR A 67 -14.04 -4.89 12.88
C TYR A 67 -14.44 -4.00 14.06
N ASP A 68 -13.70 -4.03 15.17
CA ASP A 68 -13.92 -3.15 16.32
C ASP A 68 -12.82 -2.07 16.38
N PRO A 69 -13.04 -0.89 15.78
CA PRO A 69 -12.02 0.17 15.75
C PRO A 69 -11.77 0.81 17.12
N ALA A 70 -12.65 0.61 18.11
CA ALA A 70 -12.41 1.11 19.46
C ALA A 70 -11.40 0.24 20.20
N GLU A 71 -11.39 -1.06 19.94
CA GLU A 71 -10.43 -2.02 20.50
C GLU A 71 -9.15 -2.14 19.65
N PHE A 72 -9.27 -2.03 18.32
CA PHE A 72 -8.15 -2.12 17.38
C PHE A 72 -7.62 -0.73 17.01
N SER A 73 -6.68 -0.21 17.80
CA SER A 73 -5.96 1.04 17.52
C SER A 73 -4.48 0.80 17.25
N TYR A 74 -3.92 1.45 16.23
CA TYR A 74 -2.50 1.34 15.87
C TYR A 74 -1.96 2.69 15.38
N ASP A 75 -0.65 2.88 15.54
CA ASP A 75 0.10 4.02 15.01
C ASP A 75 1.27 3.48 14.18
N TYR A 76 1.54 4.07 13.03
CA TYR A 76 2.68 3.69 12.20
C TYR A 76 3.44 4.93 11.75
N VAL A 77 4.77 4.86 11.82
CA VAL A 77 5.66 5.93 11.37
C VAL A 77 6.52 5.38 10.24
N SER A 78 6.47 6.02 9.08
CA SER A 78 7.36 5.73 7.96
C SER A 78 8.45 6.80 7.90
N VAL A 79 9.69 6.37 7.72
CA VAL A 79 10.83 7.25 7.43
C VAL A 79 11.38 6.88 6.07
N GLU A 80 11.47 7.87 5.18
CA GLU A 80 12.10 7.70 3.88
C GLU A 80 13.60 7.40 4.08
N GLN A 81 14.06 6.26 3.60
CA GLN A 81 15.50 5.97 3.53
C GLN A 81 16.02 6.44 2.18
N ARG A 82 16.90 7.44 2.22
CA ARG A 82 17.50 8.09 1.05
C ARG A 82 18.82 7.45 0.64
#